data_AF-A0AAX6BLM1-F1
#
_entry.id   AF-A0AAX6BLM1-F1
#
_cell.length_a   1.000
_cell.length_b   1.000
_cell.length_c   1.000
_cell.angle_alpha   90.00
_cell.angle_beta   90.00
_cell.angle_gamma   90.00
#
_symmetry.space_group_name_H-M   'P 1'
#
loop_
_entity.id
_entity.type
_entity.pdbx_description
1 polymer ?
#
loop_
_entity_poly.entity_id
_entity_poly.type
_entity_poly.pdbx_seq_one_letter_code
_entity_poly.pdbx_strand_id
1 'polypeptide(L)'
;MSKHHDLTTSYGESLVTCEHQFEASYYYHQVREQCMNHIHEISKAVAEFTVDFTDESLKILELLYYDLEDSNCFDYFSMTKEEFEECMGVYFGEVVTSTIDEARWVVKEYPLMENKYVTGIEKGNLSLMFPHGFFNHKERHPECVFTLYHLYKQLQK
;
A
#
# COMPACT_ATOMS: atom_id res chain seq x y z
N MET A 1 -15.08 11.25 24.51
CA MET A 1 -13.79 10.93 23.85
C MET A 1 -13.94 11.26 22.38
N SER A 2 -12.99 11.98 21.78
CA SER A 2 -13.10 12.45 20.39
C SER A 2 -12.98 11.28 19.43
N LYS A 3 -13.84 11.21 18.40
CA LYS A 3 -13.80 10.19 17.32
C LYS A 3 -12.41 10.02 16.70
N HIS A 4 -11.60 11.08 16.68
CA HIS A 4 -10.23 11.04 16.14
C HIS A 4 -9.25 10.26 17.01
N HIS A 5 -9.40 10.30 18.34
CA HIS A 5 -8.55 9.51 19.24
C HIS A 5 -8.81 8.01 19.08
N ASP A 6 -10.07 7.64 18.81
CA ASP A 6 -10.47 6.24 18.60
C ASP A 6 -9.79 5.65 17.36
N LEU A 7 -9.78 6.40 16.25
CA LEU A 7 -9.22 5.93 14.98
C LEU A 7 -7.69 5.77 15.03
N THR A 8 -6.98 6.71 15.66
CA THR A 8 -5.51 6.63 15.77
C THR A 8 -5.05 5.52 16.70
N THR A 9 -5.84 5.23 17.75
CA THR A 9 -5.57 4.12 18.67
C THR A 9 -5.88 2.79 17.99
N SER A 10 -7.07 2.64 17.38
CA SER A 10 -7.46 1.42 16.67
C SER A 10 -6.49 1.06 15.54
N TYR A 11 -5.99 2.06 14.80
CA TYR A 11 -4.95 1.85 13.80
C TYR A 11 -3.62 1.40 14.45
N GLY A 12 -3.19 2.04 15.54
CA GLY A 12 -1.99 1.63 16.27
C GLY A 12 -2.07 0.19 16.78
N GLU A 13 -3.26 -0.25 17.20
CA GLU A 13 -3.51 -1.61 17.70
C GLU A 13 -3.32 -2.67 16.61
N SER A 14 -3.66 -2.38 15.35
CA SER A 14 -3.51 -3.32 14.25
C SER A 14 -2.09 -3.41 13.66
N LEU A 15 -1.21 -2.46 14.01
CA LEU A 15 0.20 -2.50 13.60
C LEU A 15 0.95 -3.69 14.20
N VAL A 16 2.02 -4.11 13.54
CA VAL A 16 2.90 -5.16 14.07
C VAL A 16 3.56 -4.69 15.38
N THR A 17 3.55 -5.56 16.39
CA THR A 17 4.29 -5.33 17.63
C THR A 17 5.63 -6.07 17.57
N CYS A 18 6.73 -5.34 17.76
CA CYS A 18 8.08 -5.91 17.79
C CYS A 18 8.87 -5.30 18.94
N GLU A 19 9.83 -6.03 19.51
CA GLU A 19 10.70 -5.46 20.55
C GLU A 19 11.72 -4.49 19.93
N HIS A 20 12.11 -4.76 18.68
CA HIS A 20 13.13 -3.99 17.97
C HIS A 20 12.71 -3.65 16.54
N GLN A 21 13.08 -2.47 16.06
CA GLN A 21 12.82 -2.01 14.69
C GLN A 21 13.37 -2.95 13.62
N PHE A 22 14.46 -3.69 13.92
CA PHE A 22 15.01 -4.70 13.02
C PHE A 22 14.01 -5.84 12.74
N GLU A 23 13.28 -6.30 13.75
CA GLU A 23 12.26 -7.35 13.60
C GLU A 23 11.10 -6.85 12.74
N ALA A 24 10.64 -5.63 12.98
CA ALA A 24 9.62 -5.00 12.16
C ALA A 24 10.08 -4.82 10.70
N SER A 25 11.36 -4.50 10.50
CA SER A 25 11.95 -4.39 9.15
C SER A 25 11.94 -5.72 8.42
N TYR A 26 12.26 -6.82 9.12
CA TYR A 26 12.17 -8.16 8.57
C TYR A 26 10.71 -8.56 8.27
N TYR A 27 9.78 -8.30 9.18
CA TYR A 27 8.35 -8.53 8.98
C TYR A 27 7.83 -7.84 7.71
N TYR A 28 8.07 -6.53 7.58
CA TYR A 28 7.60 -5.77 6.42
C TYR A 28 8.36 -6.11 5.12
N HIS A 29 9.55 -6.69 5.20
CA HIS A 29 10.17 -7.29 4.02
C HIS A 29 9.36 -8.49 3.54
N GLN A 30 8.98 -9.40 4.44
CA GLN A 30 8.20 -10.59 4.11
C GLN A 30 6.80 -10.24 3.58
N VAL A 31 6.12 -9.25 4.19
CA VAL A 31 4.83 -8.76 3.69
C VAL A 31 4.95 -8.25 2.25
N ARG A 32 6.00 -7.49 1.94
CA ARG A 32 6.23 -6.99 0.58
C ARG A 32 6.50 -8.13 -0.42
N GLU A 33 7.29 -9.12 -0.05
CA GLU A 33 7.53 -10.30 -0.89
C GLU A 33 6.22 -11.06 -1.19
N GLN A 34 5.37 -11.25 -0.18
CA GLN A 34 4.08 -11.90 -0.34
C GLN A 34 3.16 -11.09 -1.26
N CYS A 35 3.04 -9.79 -1.03
CA CYS A 35 2.24 -8.90 -1.87
C CYS A 35 2.73 -8.91 -3.32
N MET A 36 4.05 -8.85 -3.55
CA MET A 36 4.59 -8.89 -4.90
C MET A 36 4.35 -10.23 -5.60
N ASN A 37 4.36 -11.34 -4.87
CA ASN A 37 3.94 -12.63 -5.43
C ASN A 37 2.48 -12.59 -5.91
N HIS A 38 1.56 -12.04 -5.10
CA HIS A 38 0.16 -11.87 -5.50
C HIS A 38 0.02 -10.96 -6.72
N ILE A 39 0.72 -9.83 -6.76
CA ILE A 39 0.75 -8.91 -7.91
C ILE A 39 1.24 -9.62 -9.18
N HIS A 40 2.26 -10.47 -9.08
CA HIS A 40 2.71 -11.27 -10.20
C HIS A 40 1.66 -12.30 -10.65
N GLU A 41 0.94 -12.95 -9.74
CA GLU A 41 -0.17 -13.84 -10.12
C GLU A 41 -1.32 -13.07 -10.80
N ILE A 42 -1.69 -11.90 -10.29
CA ILE A 42 -2.70 -11.02 -10.92
C ILE A 42 -2.28 -10.68 -12.36
N SER A 43 -1.01 -10.32 -12.59
CA SER A 43 -0.50 -9.99 -13.94
C SER A 43 -0.52 -11.16 -14.93
N LYS A 44 -0.54 -12.40 -14.45
CA LYS A 44 -0.70 -13.59 -15.32
C LYS A 44 -2.17 -13.79 -15.74
N ALA A 45 -3.10 -13.33 -14.92
CA ALA A 45 -4.54 -13.51 -15.11
C ALA A 45 -5.20 -12.32 -15.84
N VAL A 46 -4.64 -11.12 -15.73
CA VAL A 46 -5.18 -9.89 -16.31
C VAL A 46 -4.27 -9.43 -17.45
N ALA A 47 -4.73 -9.58 -18.69
CA ALA A 47 -3.92 -9.34 -19.89
C ALA A 47 -3.43 -7.88 -20.01
N GLU A 48 -4.24 -6.94 -19.54
CA GLU A 48 -3.93 -5.51 -19.55
C GLU A 48 -2.89 -5.12 -18.49
N PHE A 49 -2.73 -5.91 -17.42
CA PHE A 49 -1.87 -5.56 -16.30
C PHE A 49 -0.50 -6.23 -16.40
N THR A 50 0.55 -5.42 -16.58
CA THR A 50 1.95 -5.88 -16.56
C THR A 50 2.69 -5.26 -15.37
N VAL A 51 3.48 -6.09 -14.68
CA VAL A 51 4.36 -5.65 -13.58
C VAL A 51 5.66 -5.07 -14.16
N ASP A 52 5.58 -3.89 -14.76
CA ASP A 52 6.70 -3.20 -15.41
C ASP A 52 7.19 -1.94 -14.67
N PHE A 53 6.62 -1.69 -13.49
CA PHE A 53 6.92 -0.55 -12.64
C PHE A 53 6.74 0.82 -13.32
N THR A 54 5.84 0.91 -14.30
CA THR A 54 5.48 2.18 -14.95
C THR A 54 4.35 2.89 -14.19
N ASP A 55 4.22 4.19 -14.42
CA ASP A 55 3.07 4.96 -13.92
C ASP A 55 1.74 4.54 -14.58
N GLU A 56 1.81 3.95 -15.79
CA GLU A 56 0.65 3.34 -16.44
C GLU A 56 0.20 2.06 -15.74
N SER A 57 1.13 1.19 -15.30
CA SER A 57 0.78 0.00 -14.53
C SER A 57 0.04 0.32 -13.23
N LEU A 58 0.33 1.46 -12.59
CA LEU A 58 -0.41 1.95 -11.43
C LEU A 58 -1.86 2.28 -11.76
N LYS A 59 -2.11 2.91 -12.92
CA LYS A 59 -3.47 3.23 -13.37
C LYS A 59 -4.28 1.97 -13.63
N ILE A 60 -3.68 1.00 -14.30
CA ILE A 60 -4.33 -0.26 -14.65
C ILE A 60 -4.67 -1.06 -13.39
N LEU A 61 -3.74 -1.16 -12.44
CA LEU A 61 -4.00 -1.83 -11.16
C LEU A 61 -5.13 -1.15 -10.38
N GLU A 62 -5.18 0.18 -10.38
CA GLU A 62 -6.27 0.91 -9.72
C GLU A 62 -7.61 0.69 -10.44
N LEU A 63 -7.67 0.73 -11.77
CA LEU A 63 -8.91 0.42 -12.49
C LEU A 63 -9.40 -1.01 -12.18
N LEU A 64 -8.50 -1.99 -12.16
CA LEU A 64 -8.82 -3.36 -11.78
C LEU A 64 -9.44 -3.41 -10.36
N TYR A 65 -8.87 -2.69 -9.40
CA TYR A 65 -9.46 -2.60 -8.05
C TYR A 65 -10.88 -2.04 -8.07
N TYR A 66 -11.14 -0.97 -8.83
CA TYR A 66 -12.48 -0.38 -8.90
C TYR A 66 -13.51 -1.35 -9.51
N ASP A 67 -13.12 -2.09 -10.56
CA ASP A 67 -13.95 -3.09 -11.21
C ASP A 67 -14.26 -4.27 -10.27
N LEU A 68 -13.27 -4.74 -9.52
CA LEU A 68 -13.44 -5.80 -8.51
C LEU A 68 -14.35 -5.36 -7.37
N GLU A 69 -14.20 -4.12 -6.90
CA GLU A 69 -15.04 -3.56 -5.83
C GLU A 69 -16.48 -3.36 -6.31
N ASP A 70 -16.72 -2.81 -7.51
CA ASP A 70 -18.07 -2.66 -8.07
C ASP A 70 -18.78 -3.99 -8.27
N SER A 71 -18.03 -5.01 -8.63
CA SER A 71 -18.56 -6.34 -8.91
C SER A 71 -18.53 -7.26 -7.68
N ASN A 72 -17.95 -6.82 -6.55
CA ASN A 72 -17.68 -7.62 -5.35
C ASN A 72 -16.97 -8.96 -5.67
N CYS A 73 -15.86 -8.88 -6.40
CA CYS A 73 -15.21 -10.02 -7.09
C CYS A 73 -13.78 -10.33 -6.62
N PHE A 74 -13.32 -9.82 -5.47
CA PHE A 74 -11.94 -10.07 -5.00
C PHE A 74 -11.59 -11.56 -4.83
N ASP A 75 -12.60 -12.39 -4.53
CA ASP A 75 -12.47 -13.85 -4.44
C ASP A 75 -11.93 -14.50 -5.73
N TYR A 76 -12.03 -13.84 -6.89
CA TYR A 76 -11.41 -14.29 -8.13
C TYR A 76 -9.89 -14.50 -7.99
N PHE A 77 -9.24 -13.66 -7.18
CA PHE A 77 -7.81 -13.77 -6.85
C PHE A 77 -7.55 -14.50 -5.53
N SER A 78 -8.60 -15.07 -4.90
CA SER A 78 -8.52 -15.65 -3.56
C SER A 78 -8.00 -14.68 -2.51
N MET A 79 -8.44 -13.41 -2.60
CA MET A 79 -8.03 -12.33 -1.70
C MET A 79 -9.25 -11.60 -1.16
N THR A 80 -9.13 -11.01 0.03
CA THR A 80 -10.08 -10.01 0.50
C THR A 80 -9.80 -8.65 -0.15
N LYS A 81 -10.74 -7.71 -0.01
CA LYS A 81 -10.54 -6.30 -0.40
C LYS A 81 -9.30 -5.71 0.27
N GLU A 82 -9.15 -5.93 1.58
CA GLU A 82 -8.06 -5.39 2.39
C GLU A 82 -6.70 -5.95 1.96
N GLU A 83 -6.62 -7.25 1.67
CA GLU A 83 -5.41 -7.89 1.14
C GLU A 83 -5.02 -7.31 -0.23
N PHE A 84 -6.02 -7.04 -1.08
CA PHE A 84 -5.77 -6.40 -2.38
C PHE A 84 -5.27 -4.96 -2.21
N GLU A 85 -5.88 -4.19 -1.31
CA GLU A 85 -5.47 -2.81 -1.00
C GLU A 85 -4.07 -2.73 -0.38
N GLU A 86 -3.67 -3.73 0.40
CA GLU A 86 -2.29 -3.89 0.89
C GLU A 86 -1.33 -4.16 -0.27
N CYS A 87 -1.68 -5.10 -1.16
CA CYS A 87 -0.88 -5.39 -2.35
C CYS A 87 -0.73 -4.17 -3.27
N MET A 88 -1.80 -3.37 -3.45
CA MET A 88 -1.74 -2.09 -4.17
C MET A 88 -0.77 -1.12 -3.52
N GLY A 89 -0.78 -1.01 -2.19
CA GLY A 89 0.15 -0.18 -1.43
C GLY A 89 1.60 -0.60 -1.63
N VAL A 90 1.87 -1.90 -1.56
CA VAL A 90 3.20 -2.45 -1.82
C VAL A 90 3.64 -2.19 -3.26
N TYR A 91 2.82 -2.51 -4.26
CA TYR A 91 3.19 -2.31 -5.64
C TYR A 91 3.46 -0.84 -5.96
N PHE A 92 2.61 0.06 -5.46
CA PHE A 92 2.86 1.50 -5.56
C PHE A 92 4.24 1.88 -4.99
N GLY A 93 4.60 1.34 -3.83
CA GLY A 93 5.91 1.62 -3.25
C GLY A 93 7.07 1.04 -4.05
N GLU A 94 6.94 -0.16 -4.59
CA GLU A 94 7.96 -0.73 -5.49
C GLU A 94 8.12 0.11 -6.76
N VAL A 95 7.04 0.63 -7.35
CA VAL A 95 7.11 1.58 -8.48
C VAL A 95 7.84 2.85 -8.08
N VAL A 96 7.50 3.45 -6.93
CA VAL A 96 8.14 4.67 -6.45
C VAL A 96 9.64 4.46 -6.20
N THR A 97 10.02 3.43 -5.45
CA THR A 97 11.43 3.19 -5.10
C THR A 97 12.28 2.72 -6.27
N SER A 98 11.67 2.18 -7.32
CA SER A 98 12.37 1.75 -8.53
C SER A 98 12.56 2.88 -9.55
N THR A 99 11.76 3.95 -9.48
CA THR A 99 11.72 4.98 -10.53
C THR A 99 12.00 6.40 -10.07
N ILE A 100 11.95 6.68 -8.76
CA ILE A 100 12.20 7.99 -8.20
C ILE A 100 13.48 7.96 -7.37
N ASP A 101 14.46 8.76 -7.76
CA ASP A 101 15.73 8.88 -7.05
C ASP A 101 15.52 9.27 -5.57
N GLU A 102 16.35 8.69 -4.71
CA GLU A 102 16.33 8.88 -3.25
C GLU A 102 15.07 8.36 -2.54
N ALA A 103 14.08 7.84 -3.27
CA ALA A 103 12.93 7.20 -2.66
C ALA A 103 13.31 5.82 -2.10
N ARG A 104 12.94 5.55 -0.85
CA ARG A 104 13.26 4.27 -0.19
C ARG A 104 12.16 3.82 0.75
N TRP A 105 12.05 2.51 0.91
CA TRP A 105 11.26 1.91 1.97
C TRP A 105 11.85 2.22 3.35
N VAL A 106 10.98 2.51 4.30
CA VAL A 106 11.33 2.73 5.70
C VAL A 106 10.36 2.03 6.61
N VAL A 107 10.87 1.61 7.76
CA VAL A 107 10.06 1.13 8.89
C VAL A 107 10.36 2.01 10.07
N LYS A 108 9.32 2.52 10.73
CA LYS A 108 9.42 3.45 11.86
C LYS A 108 8.48 3.04 12.97
N GLU A 109 8.87 3.35 14.20
CA GLU A 109 7.98 3.19 15.34
C GLU A 109 6.79 4.15 15.22
N TYR A 110 5.61 3.67 15.57
CA TYR A 110 4.38 4.44 15.56
C TYR A 110 4.38 5.41 16.74
N PRO A 111 4.26 6.74 16.52
CA PRO A 111 4.50 7.73 17.57
C PRO A 111 3.57 7.67 18.78
N LEU A 112 2.43 6.99 18.67
CA LEU A 112 1.40 6.96 19.70
C LEU A 112 1.36 5.65 20.51
N MET A 113 2.14 4.63 20.12
CA MET A 113 2.16 3.35 20.81
C MET A 113 3.55 2.73 20.72
N GLU A 114 4.16 2.51 21.88
CA GLU A 114 5.49 1.89 21.97
C GLU A 114 5.48 0.50 21.34
N ASN A 115 6.60 0.13 20.71
CA ASN A 115 6.83 -1.17 20.09
C ASN A 115 5.89 -1.51 18.92
N LYS A 116 5.06 -0.57 18.47
CA LYS A 116 4.29 -0.69 17.23
C LYS A 116 5.07 -0.07 16.09
N TYR A 117 5.10 -0.74 14.95
CA TYR A 117 5.85 -0.26 13.79
C TYR A 117 4.97 -0.12 12.56
N VAL A 118 5.30 0.85 11.71
CA VAL A 118 4.64 1.14 10.45
C VAL A 118 5.67 1.19 9.33
N THR A 119 5.28 0.76 8.14
CA THR A 119 6.10 0.84 6.92
C THR A 119 5.62 1.95 6.00
N GLY A 120 6.51 2.45 5.15
CA GLY A 120 6.22 3.52 4.22
C GLY A 120 7.36 3.80 3.26
N ILE A 121 7.20 4.87 2.49
CA ILE A 121 8.23 5.38 1.59
C ILE A 121 8.68 6.74 2.08
N GLU A 122 9.98 6.98 2.01
CA GLU A 122 10.58 8.28 2.21
C GLU A 122 11.28 8.78 0.96
N LYS A 123 11.16 10.09 0.71
CA LYS A 123 11.97 10.85 -0.24
C LYS A 123 12.28 12.22 0.36
N GLY A 124 13.53 12.46 0.73
CA GLY A 124 13.93 13.70 1.41
C GLY A 124 13.11 13.93 2.69
N ASN A 125 12.35 15.04 2.73
CA ASN A 125 11.48 15.40 3.86
C ASN A 125 10.05 14.86 3.75
N LEU A 126 9.73 14.13 2.67
CA LEU A 126 8.41 13.55 2.47
C LEU A 126 8.43 12.10 2.97
N SER A 127 7.48 11.77 3.85
CA SER A 127 7.21 10.40 4.30
C SER A 127 5.76 10.07 3.99
N LEU A 128 5.55 9.04 3.19
CA LEU A 128 4.24 8.43 2.97
C LEU A 128 4.21 7.11 3.75
N MET A 129 3.59 7.11 4.91
CA MET A 129 3.41 5.91 5.70
C MET A 129 2.14 5.18 5.23
N PHE A 130 2.23 3.88 5.04
CA PHE A 130 1.09 3.05 4.65
C PHE A 130 0.46 2.46 5.89
N PRO A 131 -0.70 2.98 6.34
CA PRO A 131 -1.36 2.38 7.45
C PRO A 131 -1.75 0.94 7.14
N HIS A 132 -2.38 0.67 6.01
CA HIS A 132 -2.71 -0.66 5.49
C HIS A 132 -2.82 -0.53 3.95
N GLY A 133 -1.73 -0.09 3.29
CA GLY A 133 -1.78 0.31 1.89
C GLY A 133 -2.83 1.40 1.62
N PHE A 134 -3.70 1.16 0.64
CA PHE A 134 -4.80 2.04 0.23
C PHE A 134 -6.14 1.68 0.90
N PHE A 135 -6.16 1.39 2.20
CA PHE A 135 -7.36 0.95 2.92
C PHE A 135 -8.64 1.75 2.63
N ASN A 136 -9.72 1.05 2.30
CA ASN A 136 -11.01 1.59 1.89
C ASN A 136 -10.89 2.62 0.76
N HIS A 137 -10.08 2.29 -0.25
CA HIS A 137 -9.65 3.24 -1.27
C HIS A 137 -10.84 3.90 -1.98
N LYS A 138 -11.79 3.09 -2.45
CA LYS A 138 -12.97 3.57 -3.18
C LYS A 138 -13.88 4.43 -2.32
N GLU A 139 -14.03 4.12 -1.04
CA GLU A 139 -14.86 4.91 -0.12
C GLU A 139 -14.26 6.30 0.11
N ARG A 140 -12.93 6.41 0.08
CA ARG A 140 -12.21 7.68 0.19
C ARG A 140 -12.19 8.46 -1.13
N HIS A 141 -12.25 7.76 -2.27
CA HIS A 141 -12.09 8.33 -3.60
C HIS A 141 -13.18 7.86 -4.60
N PRO A 142 -14.48 7.97 -4.29
CA PRO A 142 -15.54 7.27 -5.03
C PRO A 142 -15.66 7.65 -6.50
N GLU A 143 -15.32 8.89 -6.86
CA GLU A 143 -15.40 9.41 -8.24
C GLU A 143 -14.02 9.74 -8.84
N CYS A 144 -12.94 9.47 -8.10
CA CYS A 144 -11.59 9.86 -8.50
C CYS A 144 -10.78 8.60 -8.81
N VAL A 145 -10.68 8.26 -10.09
CA VAL A 145 -9.75 7.21 -10.56
C VAL A 145 -8.34 7.77 -10.73
N PHE A 146 -7.35 6.88 -10.81
CA PHE A 146 -5.93 7.20 -11.01
C PHE A 146 -5.29 7.97 -9.84
N THR A 147 -5.82 7.86 -8.63
CA THR A 147 -5.22 8.50 -7.45
C THR A 147 -3.81 8.00 -7.17
N LEU A 148 -3.49 6.72 -7.43
CA LEU A 148 -2.14 6.17 -7.30
C LEU A 148 -1.19 6.91 -8.24
N TYR A 149 -1.60 7.08 -9.50
CA TYR A 149 -0.85 7.86 -10.49
C TYR A 149 -0.66 9.31 -10.05
N HIS A 150 -1.70 9.98 -9.55
CA HIS A 150 -1.57 11.37 -9.10
C HIS A 150 -0.64 11.50 -7.89
N LEU A 151 -0.70 10.56 -6.94
CA LEU A 151 0.21 10.50 -5.80
C LEU A 151 1.66 10.26 -6.25
N TYR A 152 1.87 9.35 -7.19
CA TYR A 152 3.17 9.13 -7.83
C TYR A 152 3.73 10.42 -8.45
N LYS A 153 2.92 11.15 -9.22
CA LYS A 153 3.31 12.44 -9.82
C LYS A 153 3.61 13.53 -8.79
N GLN A 154 3.03 13.47 -7.60
CA GLN A 154 3.38 14.38 -6.51
C GLN A 154 4.76 14.06 -5.94
N LEU A 155 5.12 12.78 -5.81
CA LEU A 155 6.44 12.36 -5.32
C LEU A 155 7.58 12.60 -6.30
N GLN A 156 7.30 12.67 -7.61
CA GLN A 156 8.29 13.01 -8.64
C GLN A 156 8.76 14.48 -8.59
N LYS A 157 8.02 15.37 -7.93
CA LYS A 157 8.39 16.79 -7.78
C LYS A 157 9.52 16.96 -6.75
#